data_AF-A0A6L4ZPL5-F1
#
_entry.id   AF-A0A6L4ZPL5-F1
#
_cell.length_a   1.000
_cell.length_b   1.000
_cell.length_c   1.000
_cell.angle_alpha   90.00
_cell.angle_beta   90.00
_cell.angle_gamma   90.00
#
_symmetry.space_group_name_H-M   'P 1'
#
loop_
_entity.id
_entity.type
_entity.pdbx_description
1 polymer ?
#
loop_
_entity_poly.entity_id
_entity_poly.type
_entity_poly.pdbx_seq_one_letter_code
_entity_poly.pdbx_strand_id
1 'polypeptide(L)'
;MKFTKYAKWTGLDWSELSLDELLNKLTEFFLQSGFQGHSRRRRSTSNSAQEQSLSDLEQAIRQALLQGLLSDLELKQLQDENGNIREEILAELLDRLIEKLMKEGYITVEDEETAQALRQQMTKQGRLDPEWAKGVKFKLTDKGMDFLGFKALRDLMGSLGRSSIGRHDTTHLSTSIEANEASKAYEFGDTLNLDVNATLLSAIKREGLGTPLNLEYRDLMVHQSEYYSS
;
A
#
# COMPACT_ATOMS: atom_id res chain seq x y z
N MET A 1 24.25 25.53 23.34
CA MET A 1 23.41 26.44 22.53
C MET A 1 22.35 25.61 21.82
N LYS A 2 21.06 25.92 21.96
CA LYS A 2 19.98 25.27 21.19
C LYS A 2 19.88 25.95 19.83
N PHE A 3 20.08 25.21 18.74
CA PHE A 3 19.86 25.71 17.38
C PHE A 3 18.37 25.56 17.05
N THR A 4 17.64 26.67 16.98
CA THR A 4 16.30 26.71 16.39
C THR A 4 16.43 26.92 14.89
N LYS A 5 16.08 25.91 14.09
CA LYS A 5 15.99 26.02 12.63
C LYS A 5 14.67 26.71 12.28
N TYR A 6 14.73 27.79 11.51
CA TYR A 6 13.55 28.44 10.95
C TYR A 6 13.23 27.78 9.61
N ALA A 7 12.07 27.12 9.49
CA ALA A 7 11.53 26.68 8.21
C ALA A 7 10.58 27.77 7.68
N LYS A 8 10.65 28.09 6.40
CA LYS A 8 9.71 29.01 5.75
C LYS A 8 8.30 28.39 5.85
N TRP A 9 7.34 29.13 6.38
CA TRP A 9 5.96 28.66 6.54
C TRP A 9 5.31 28.50 5.17
N THR A 10 5.20 27.26 4.68
CA THR A 10 4.54 26.93 3.40
C THR A 10 3.05 26.67 3.56
N GLY A 11 2.48 26.86 4.76
CA GLY A 11 1.04 26.64 5.04
C GLY A 11 0.60 25.18 5.00
N LEU A 12 1.55 24.24 4.91
CA LEU A 12 1.30 22.84 4.65
C LEU A 12 2.12 22.03 5.66
N ASP A 13 1.43 21.27 6.50
CA ASP A 13 2.04 20.53 7.59
C ASP A 13 2.52 19.17 7.10
N TRP A 14 3.63 19.20 6.33
CA TRP A 14 4.27 18.01 5.76
C TRP A 14 4.72 16.98 6.81
N SER A 15 4.65 17.33 8.10
CA SER A 15 4.96 16.41 9.19
C SER A 15 3.91 15.30 9.37
N GLU A 16 2.68 15.54 8.90
CA GLU A 16 1.56 14.59 8.94
C GLU A 16 1.70 13.46 7.91
N LEU A 17 2.56 13.63 6.90
CA LEU A 17 2.79 12.59 5.90
C LEU A 17 3.36 11.33 6.56
N SER A 18 2.57 10.24 6.48
CA SER A 18 2.94 8.97 7.08
C SER A 18 4.03 8.30 6.24
N LEU A 19 5.17 7.99 6.89
CA LEU A 19 6.27 7.27 6.22
C LEU A 19 5.85 5.86 5.84
N ASP A 20 4.98 5.25 6.63
CA ASP A 20 4.51 3.89 6.39
C ASP A 20 3.74 3.80 5.08
N GLU A 21 2.88 4.79 4.78
CA GLU A 21 2.15 4.83 3.53
C GLU A 21 3.05 5.16 2.34
N LEU A 22 4.02 6.06 2.51
CA LEU A 22 5.07 6.30 1.52
C LEU A 22 5.84 5.00 1.20
N LEU A 23 6.31 4.29 2.22
CA LEU A 23 7.03 3.03 2.07
C LEU A 23 6.15 1.95 1.39
N ASN A 24 4.85 1.92 1.71
CA ASN A 24 3.91 1.02 1.03
C ASN A 24 3.84 1.32 -0.47
N LYS A 25 3.78 2.59 -0.87
CA LYS A 25 3.79 2.98 -2.30
C LYS A 25 5.12 2.69 -2.98
N LEU A 26 6.23 2.77 -2.24
CA LEU A 26 7.58 2.48 -2.74
C LEU A 26 7.98 1.00 -2.66
N THR A 27 7.11 0.11 -2.18
CA THR A 27 7.45 -1.30 -1.97
C THR A 27 7.88 -1.97 -3.28
N GLU A 28 7.13 -1.77 -4.36
CA GLU A 28 7.46 -2.32 -5.68
C GLU A 28 8.83 -1.83 -6.17
N PHE A 29 9.09 -0.52 -6.01
CA PHE A 29 10.37 0.09 -6.37
C PHE A 29 11.53 -0.54 -5.59
N PHE A 30 11.40 -0.69 -4.27
CA PHE A 30 12.44 -1.27 -3.42
C PHE A 30 12.64 -2.77 -3.67
N LEU A 31 11.58 -3.54 -3.94
CA LEU A 31 11.70 -4.93 -4.35
C LEU A 31 12.50 -5.03 -5.66
N GLN A 32 12.14 -4.24 -6.67
CA GLN A 32 12.88 -4.17 -7.93
C GLN A 32 14.34 -3.75 -7.73
N SER A 33 14.61 -2.87 -6.75
CA SER A 33 15.94 -2.40 -6.36
C SER A 33 16.82 -3.51 -5.78
N GLY A 34 16.30 -4.27 -4.80
CA GLY A 34 17.07 -5.27 -4.06
C GLY A 34 17.38 -6.56 -4.83
N PHE A 35 16.48 -7.00 -5.71
CA PHE A 35 16.61 -8.29 -6.41
C PHE A 35 17.57 -8.27 -7.62
N GLN A 36 17.89 -7.09 -8.16
CA GLN A 36 18.78 -6.98 -9.34
C GLN A 36 20.26 -7.30 -9.03
N GLY A 37 20.70 -7.19 -7.77
CA GLY A 37 22.09 -7.43 -7.37
C GLY A 37 22.50 -8.90 -7.32
N HIS A 38 21.57 -9.83 -7.08
CA HIS A 38 21.89 -11.24 -6.84
C HIS A 38 21.81 -12.13 -8.07
N SER A 39 20.96 -11.81 -9.04
CA SER A 39 20.76 -12.64 -10.24
C SER A 39 21.87 -12.45 -11.30
N ARG A 40 22.60 -11.33 -11.26
CA ARG A 40 23.56 -10.94 -12.32
C ARG A 40 25.01 -11.43 -12.11
N ARG A 41 25.33 -12.09 -11.00
CA ARG A 41 26.69 -12.64 -10.77
C ARG A 41 27.06 -13.83 -11.67
N ARG A 42 26.16 -14.31 -12.54
CA ARG A 42 26.44 -15.50 -13.39
C ARG A 42 26.48 -15.29 -14.90
N ARG A 43 26.05 -14.16 -15.47
CA ARG A 43 26.14 -13.94 -16.94
C ARG A 43 26.24 -12.45 -17.30
N SER A 44 27.28 -12.13 -18.09
CA SER A 44 27.42 -10.99 -19.01
C SER A 44 28.36 -9.85 -18.61
N THR A 45 29.28 -9.58 -19.53
CA THR A 45 30.34 -8.56 -19.60
C THR A 45 29.83 -7.24 -20.19
N SER A 46 28.74 -6.69 -19.65
CA SER A 46 28.30 -5.33 -19.99
C SER A 46 27.89 -4.57 -18.72
N ASN A 47 28.78 -3.68 -18.27
CA ASN A 47 28.65 -2.81 -17.09
C ASN A 47 27.57 -1.72 -17.26
N SER A 48 26.32 -2.10 -17.51
CA SER A 48 25.17 -1.27 -17.17
C SER A 48 24.48 -1.89 -15.96
N ALA A 49 25.26 -2.01 -14.88
CA ALA A 49 24.70 -2.21 -13.56
C ALA A 49 23.91 -0.94 -13.25
N GLN A 50 22.62 -0.96 -13.56
CA GLN A 50 21.66 0.06 -13.17
C GLN A 50 21.42 -0.10 -11.66
N GLU A 51 22.48 0.16 -10.90
CA GLU A 51 22.49 0.28 -9.46
C GLU A 51 21.76 1.58 -9.17
N GLN A 52 20.57 1.47 -8.58
CA GLN A 52 19.64 2.58 -8.52
C GLN A 52 20.22 3.74 -7.70
N SER A 53 20.18 4.91 -8.32
CA SER A 53 20.72 6.15 -7.79
C SER A 53 19.74 6.83 -6.84
N LEU A 54 20.24 7.79 -6.07
CA LEU A 54 19.40 8.63 -5.22
C LEU A 54 18.40 9.45 -6.06
N SER A 55 18.75 9.77 -7.31
CA SER A 55 17.84 10.39 -8.28
C SER A 55 16.68 9.46 -8.68
N ASP A 56 16.91 8.15 -8.80
CA ASP A 56 15.83 7.19 -9.09
C ASP A 56 14.85 7.08 -7.92
N LEU A 57 15.37 7.13 -6.68
CA LEU A 57 14.55 7.17 -5.47
C LEU A 57 13.72 8.46 -5.40
N GLU A 58 14.33 9.61 -5.71
CA GLU A 58 13.65 10.90 -5.77
C GLU A 58 12.47 10.86 -6.77
N GLN A 59 12.69 10.31 -7.97
CA GLN A 59 11.65 10.12 -8.98
C GLN A 59 10.53 9.18 -8.51
N ALA A 60 10.88 8.08 -7.83
CA ALA A 60 9.90 7.15 -7.29
C ALA A 60 9.02 7.81 -6.22
N ILE A 61 9.61 8.60 -5.31
CA ILE A 61 8.87 9.36 -4.30
C ILE A 61 7.96 10.39 -4.98
N ARG A 62 8.46 11.12 -5.98
CA ARG A 62 7.65 12.07 -6.77
C ARG A 62 6.42 11.39 -7.36
N GLN A 63 6.59 10.24 -7.99
CA GLN A 63 5.50 9.51 -8.58
C GLN A 63 4.49 9.04 -7.51
N ALA A 64 4.97 8.54 -6.38
CA ALA A 64 4.11 8.10 -5.27
C ALA A 64 3.27 9.26 -4.70
N LEU A 65 3.86 10.45 -4.56
CA LEU A 65 3.15 11.65 -4.10
C LEU A 65 2.02 12.04 -5.04
N LEU A 66 2.31 12.11 -6.34
CA LEU A 66 1.34 12.52 -7.36
C LEU A 66 0.22 11.48 -7.60
N GLN A 67 0.49 10.20 -7.35
CA GLN A 67 -0.47 9.12 -7.57
C GLN A 67 -1.49 8.93 -6.43
N GLY A 68 -1.31 9.59 -5.28
CA GLY A 68 -2.35 9.59 -4.25
C GLY A 68 -1.88 9.54 -2.80
N LEU A 69 -0.64 9.97 -2.50
CA LEU A 69 -0.24 10.22 -1.11
C LEU A 69 -0.65 11.62 -0.63
N LEU A 70 -0.82 12.55 -1.57
CA LEU A 70 -1.28 13.91 -1.30
C LEU A 70 -2.80 13.98 -1.46
N SER A 71 -3.46 14.62 -0.52
CA SER A 71 -4.89 14.96 -0.62
C SER A 71 -5.12 16.01 -1.72
N ASP A 72 -6.35 16.08 -2.25
CA ASP A 72 -6.74 17.06 -3.28
C ASP A 72 -6.48 18.51 -2.83
N LEU A 73 -6.55 18.76 -1.53
CA LEU A 73 -6.30 20.06 -0.93
C LEU A 73 -4.80 20.40 -0.95
N GLU A 74 -3.94 19.44 -0.60
CA GLU A 74 -2.48 19.61 -0.65
C GLU A 74 -1.98 19.74 -2.09
N LEU A 75 -2.56 18.97 -3.03
CA LEU A 75 -2.28 19.09 -4.45
C LEU A 75 -2.63 20.49 -4.99
N LYS A 76 -3.76 21.06 -4.57
CA LYS A 76 -4.13 22.43 -4.95
C LYS A 76 -3.18 23.47 -4.38
N GLN A 77 -2.65 23.27 -3.17
CA GLN A 77 -1.68 24.17 -2.56
C GLN A 77 -0.29 24.06 -3.19
N LEU A 78 0.03 22.90 -3.76
CA LEU A 78 1.23 22.67 -4.58
C LEU A 78 1.09 23.21 -6.01
N GLN A 79 -0.12 23.58 -6.45
CA GLN A 79 -0.35 24.16 -7.77
C GLN A 79 -0.27 25.70 -7.73
N ASP A 80 0.28 26.28 -8.78
CA ASP A 80 0.21 27.71 -9.06
C ASP A 80 -1.18 28.14 -9.52
N GLU A 81 -1.39 29.45 -9.64
CA GLU A 81 -2.63 30.05 -10.18
C GLU A 81 -3.00 29.51 -11.58
N ASN A 82 -2.01 28.96 -12.30
CA ASN A 82 -2.16 28.35 -13.63
C ASN A 82 -2.42 26.83 -13.60
N GLY A 83 -2.54 26.20 -12.42
CA GLY A 83 -2.73 24.76 -12.27
C GLY A 83 -1.47 23.91 -12.45
N ASN A 84 -0.30 24.54 -12.61
CA ASN A 84 0.99 23.85 -12.72
C ASN A 84 1.56 23.55 -11.33
N ILE A 85 2.20 22.40 -11.16
CA ILE A 85 2.87 22.04 -9.90
C ILE A 85 4.10 22.93 -9.70
N ARG A 86 4.19 23.54 -8.52
CA ARG A 86 5.35 24.30 -8.06
C ARG A 86 6.53 23.36 -7.82
N GLU A 87 7.35 23.18 -8.85
CA GLU A 87 8.49 22.26 -8.83
C GLU A 87 9.46 22.56 -7.68
N GLU A 88 9.61 23.83 -7.28
CA GLU A 88 10.49 24.22 -6.17
C GLU A 88 9.99 23.69 -4.81
N ILE A 89 8.68 23.77 -4.54
CA ILE A 89 8.08 23.26 -3.31
C ILE A 89 8.10 21.72 -3.31
N LEU A 90 7.82 21.12 -4.46
CA LEU A 90 7.87 19.67 -4.63
C LEU A 90 9.29 19.16 -4.37
N ALA A 91 10.31 19.79 -4.94
CA ALA A 91 11.71 19.41 -4.72
C ALA A 91 12.09 19.51 -3.23
N GLU A 92 11.72 20.59 -2.55
CA GLU A 92 11.97 20.73 -1.11
C GLU A 92 11.29 19.62 -0.29
N LEU A 93 10.07 19.22 -0.68
CA LEU A 93 9.35 18.10 -0.05
C LEU A 93 10.09 16.77 -0.26
N LEU A 94 10.53 16.49 -1.49
CA LEU A 94 11.28 15.27 -1.80
C LEU A 94 12.56 15.18 -0.95
N ASP A 95 13.32 16.28 -0.87
CA ASP A 95 14.55 16.35 -0.09
C ASP A 95 14.30 16.07 1.39
N ARG A 96 13.23 16.64 1.96
CA ARG A 96 12.84 16.39 3.35
C ARG A 96 12.40 14.95 3.60
N LEU A 97 11.69 14.33 2.65
CA LEU A 97 11.29 12.93 2.76
C LEU A 97 12.49 11.99 2.72
N ILE A 98 13.45 12.26 1.84
CA ILE A 98 14.72 11.51 1.78
C ILE A 98 15.50 11.66 3.09
N GLU A 99 15.64 12.88 3.61
CA GLU A 99 16.28 13.12 4.91
C GLU A 99 15.57 12.36 6.04
N LYS A 100 14.23 12.36 6.05
CA LYS A 100 13.42 11.64 7.03
C LYS A 100 13.61 10.13 6.93
N LEU A 101 13.63 9.55 5.72
CA LEU A 101 13.90 8.13 5.49
C LEU A 101 15.31 7.72 5.96
N MET A 102 16.32 8.56 5.73
CA MET A 102 17.67 8.33 6.22
C MET A 102 17.74 8.44 7.75
N LYS A 103 17.09 9.45 8.33
CA LYS A 103 17.09 9.69 9.78
C LYS A 103 16.39 8.58 10.55
N GLU A 104 15.26 8.09 10.03
CA GLU A 104 14.55 6.92 10.56
C GLU A 104 15.29 5.61 10.28
N GLY A 105 16.34 5.64 9.46
CA GLY A 105 17.19 4.49 9.18
C GLY A 105 16.53 3.46 8.29
N TYR A 106 15.65 3.85 7.37
CA TYR A 106 15.11 2.95 6.33
C TYR A 106 16.08 2.80 5.15
N ILE A 107 16.82 3.86 4.84
CA ILE A 107 17.81 3.89 3.77
C ILE A 107 19.16 4.39 4.30
N THR A 108 20.24 3.93 3.69
CA THR A 108 21.59 4.43 3.92
C THR A 108 22.29 4.66 2.57
N VAL A 109 23.35 5.45 2.56
CA VAL A 109 24.20 5.64 1.38
C VAL A 109 25.43 4.75 1.52
N GLU A 110 25.94 4.21 0.41
CA GLU A 110 26.99 3.19 0.42
C GLU A 110 28.29 3.64 1.12
N ASP A 111 28.70 4.90 0.96
CA ASP A 111 29.90 5.44 1.59
C ASP A 111 29.55 6.46 2.69
N GLU A 112 30.14 6.32 3.88
CA GLU A 112 29.94 7.31 4.96
C GLU A 112 30.37 8.72 4.56
N GLU A 113 31.42 8.85 3.73
CA GLU A 113 31.85 10.13 3.18
C GLU A 113 30.77 10.77 2.30
N THR A 114 30.10 9.96 1.46
CA THR A 114 28.98 10.44 0.63
C THR A 114 27.75 10.77 1.48
N ALA A 115 27.48 10.02 2.55
CA ALA A 115 26.41 10.33 3.50
C ALA A 115 26.67 11.64 4.27
N GLN A 116 27.94 11.91 4.62
CA GLN A 116 28.35 13.18 5.22
C GLN A 116 28.28 14.33 4.21
N ALA A 117 28.72 14.11 2.97
CA ALA A 117 28.62 15.08 1.88
C ALA A 117 27.14 15.43 1.59
N LEU A 118 26.26 14.43 1.55
CA LEU A 118 24.82 14.57 1.43
C LEU A 118 24.24 15.47 2.53
N ARG A 119 24.56 15.17 3.79
CA ARG A 119 24.12 15.97 4.94
C ARG A 119 24.65 17.39 4.87
N GLN A 120 25.90 17.59 4.46
CA GLN A 120 26.51 18.91 4.32
C GLN A 120 25.88 19.71 3.18
N GLN A 121 25.57 19.07 2.05
CA GLN A 121 24.96 19.70 0.89
C GLN A 121 23.52 20.12 1.19
N MET A 122 22.73 19.24 1.82
CA MET A 122 21.41 19.58 2.34
C MET A 122 21.47 20.71 3.38
N THR A 123 22.50 20.74 4.24
CA THR A 123 22.65 21.80 5.25
C THR A 123 23.08 23.14 4.65
N LYS A 124 23.90 23.14 3.58
CA LYS A 124 24.44 24.37 2.97
C LYS A 124 23.53 24.97 1.90
N GLN A 125 22.95 24.14 1.04
CA GLN A 125 22.11 24.59 -0.08
C GLN A 125 20.62 24.41 0.19
N GLY A 126 20.23 23.64 1.22
CA GLY A 126 18.82 23.32 1.47
C GLY A 126 18.18 22.45 0.39
N ARG A 127 18.96 22.00 -0.60
CA ARG A 127 18.49 21.26 -1.77
C ARG A 127 19.50 20.23 -2.23
N LEU A 128 19.02 19.10 -2.74
CA LEU A 128 19.83 18.14 -3.47
C LEU A 128 20.11 18.60 -4.91
N ASP A 129 21.36 18.45 -5.35
CA ASP A 129 21.69 18.64 -6.76
C ASP A 129 21.35 17.35 -7.53
N PRO A 130 20.40 17.38 -8.48
CA PRO A 130 19.97 16.20 -9.22
C PRO A 130 21.11 15.60 -10.08
N GLU A 131 22.10 16.39 -10.51
CA GLU A 131 23.27 15.87 -11.23
C GLU A 131 24.16 15.04 -10.31
N TRP A 132 24.34 15.50 -9.06
CA TRP A 132 25.12 14.78 -8.05
C TRP A 132 24.39 13.53 -7.57
N ALA A 133 23.06 13.62 -7.38
CA ALA A 133 22.22 12.50 -6.91
C ALA A 133 22.22 11.28 -7.85
N LYS A 134 22.41 11.48 -9.16
CA LYS A 134 22.55 10.38 -10.15
C LYS A 134 23.77 9.49 -9.88
N GLY A 135 24.84 10.04 -9.31
CA GLY A 135 26.07 9.31 -9.00
C GLY A 135 26.07 8.62 -7.64
N VAL A 136 25.08 8.92 -6.80
CA VAL A 136 25.04 8.46 -5.40
C VAL A 136 24.16 7.25 -5.28
N LYS A 137 24.72 6.15 -4.79
CA LYS A 137 24.01 4.88 -4.60
C LYS A 137 23.45 4.80 -3.20
N PHE A 138 22.19 4.41 -3.10
CA PHE A 138 21.58 4.11 -1.81
C PHE A 138 21.47 2.59 -1.60
N LYS A 139 21.39 2.18 -0.34
CA LYS A 139 21.12 0.82 0.10
C LYS A 139 19.97 0.85 1.09
N LEU A 140 19.12 -0.16 1.01
CA LEU A 140 18.10 -0.40 2.02
C LEU A 140 18.79 -0.95 3.29
N THR A 141 18.38 -0.46 4.46
CA THR A 141 18.88 -0.98 5.74
C THR A 141 18.13 -2.24 6.16
N ASP A 142 18.62 -2.94 7.19
CA ASP A 142 17.92 -4.09 7.79
C ASP A 142 16.50 -3.71 8.24
N LYS A 143 16.33 -2.53 8.87
CA LYS A 143 15.00 -2.01 9.27
C LYS A 143 14.07 -1.84 8.05
N GLY A 144 14.60 -1.31 6.94
CA GLY A 144 13.85 -1.21 5.70
C GLY A 144 13.45 -2.58 5.17
N MET A 145 14.38 -3.51 5.11
CA MET A 145 14.12 -4.88 4.65
C MET A 145 13.06 -5.58 5.52
N ASP A 146 13.14 -5.46 6.84
CA ASP A 146 12.17 -6.03 7.78
C ASP A 146 10.76 -5.47 7.57
N PHE A 147 10.64 -4.15 7.36
CA PHE A 147 9.35 -3.52 7.08
C PHE A 147 8.72 -4.08 5.80
N LEU A 148 9.50 -4.17 4.72
CA LEU A 148 9.03 -4.72 3.46
C LEU A 148 8.66 -6.20 3.58
N GLY A 149 9.48 -6.99 4.29
CA GLY A 149 9.22 -8.40 4.53
C GLY A 149 7.93 -8.63 5.32
N PHE A 150 7.73 -7.88 6.40
CA PHE A 150 6.51 -7.92 7.20
C PHE A 150 5.27 -7.53 6.37
N LYS A 151 5.37 -6.47 5.56
CA LYS A 151 4.29 -6.01 4.69
C LYS A 151 3.92 -7.06 3.64
N ALA A 152 4.90 -7.60 2.92
CA ALA A 152 4.68 -8.64 1.92
C ALA A 152 4.02 -9.87 2.55
N LEU A 153 4.51 -10.31 3.72
CA LEU A 153 3.90 -11.42 4.44
C LEU A 153 2.46 -11.10 4.87
N ARG A 154 2.21 -9.90 5.41
CA ARG A 154 0.86 -9.46 5.80
C ARG A 154 -0.09 -9.43 4.61
N ASP A 155 0.35 -8.98 3.45
CA ASP A 155 -0.49 -8.89 2.25
C ASP A 155 -0.78 -10.30 1.67
N LEU A 156 0.19 -11.22 1.74
CA LEU A 156 -0.03 -12.63 1.42
C LEU A 156 -0.98 -13.33 2.42
N MET A 157 -0.82 -13.09 3.71
CA MET A 157 -1.71 -13.67 4.73
C MET A 157 -3.11 -13.03 4.69
N GLY A 158 -3.20 -11.74 4.42
CA GLY A 158 -4.45 -11.01 4.26
C GLY A 158 -5.24 -11.47 3.03
N SER A 159 -4.55 -11.84 1.95
CA SER A 159 -5.18 -12.48 0.79
C SER A 159 -5.56 -13.95 1.05
N LEU A 160 -4.75 -14.71 1.79
CA LEU A 160 -5.12 -16.08 2.20
C LEU A 160 -6.39 -16.15 3.08
N GLY A 161 -6.61 -15.16 3.93
CA GLY A 161 -7.78 -15.12 4.83
C GLY A 161 -9.07 -14.61 4.16
N ARG A 162 -8.96 -13.88 3.04
CA ARG A 162 -10.12 -13.35 2.30
C ARG A 162 -10.45 -14.13 1.04
N SER A 163 -9.51 -14.90 0.52
CA SER A 163 -9.68 -15.71 -0.66
C SER A 163 -9.35 -17.14 -0.29
N SER A 164 -10.39 -17.93 0.04
CA SER A 164 -10.23 -19.37 0.05
C SER A 164 -9.66 -19.78 -1.30
N ILE A 165 -8.63 -20.63 -1.26
CA ILE A 165 -7.98 -21.17 -2.46
C ILE A 165 -9.07 -21.65 -3.45
N GLY A 166 -9.11 -21.06 -4.65
CA GLY A 166 -10.10 -21.40 -5.70
C GLY A 166 -11.15 -20.33 -6.06
N ARG A 167 -11.26 -19.21 -5.34
CA ARG A 167 -12.10 -18.07 -5.79
C ARG A 167 -11.22 -16.83 -6.02
N HIS A 168 -10.92 -16.54 -7.28
CA HIS A 168 -10.31 -15.26 -7.67
C HIS A 168 -11.41 -14.22 -7.79
N ASP A 169 -11.21 -13.05 -7.19
CA ASP A 169 -12.07 -11.90 -7.42
C ASP A 169 -11.86 -11.43 -8.87
N THR A 170 -12.84 -11.73 -9.74
CA THR A 170 -12.90 -11.16 -11.08
C THR A 170 -13.93 -10.05 -11.10
N THR A 171 -13.60 -8.91 -11.70
CA THR A 171 -14.55 -7.81 -11.95
C THR A 171 -15.67 -8.19 -12.91
N HIS A 172 -15.56 -9.36 -13.56
CA HIS A 172 -16.57 -9.92 -14.43
C HIS A 172 -17.63 -10.65 -13.60
N LEU A 173 -18.86 -10.11 -13.63
CA LEU A 173 -20.04 -10.86 -13.24
C LEU A 173 -20.23 -11.99 -14.25
N SER A 174 -19.95 -13.23 -13.85
CA SER A 174 -20.33 -14.40 -14.62
C SER A 174 -21.83 -14.62 -14.45
N THR A 175 -22.57 -14.74 -15.55
CA THR A 175 -23.96 -15.25 -15.52
C THR A 175 -24.00 -16.76 -15.33
N SER A 176 -22.92 -17.36 -14.83
CA SER A 176 -22.95 -18.75 -14.41
C SER A 176 -24.08 -18.92 -13.42
N ILE A 177 -24.88 -19.93 -13.71
CA ILE A 177 -25.84 -20.49 -12.79
C ILE A 177 -25.00 -21.12 -11.68
N GLU A 178 -24.45 -20.33 -10.74
CA GLU A 178 -24.31 -20.86 -9.39
C GLU A 178 -25.75 -21.04 -8.96
N ALA A 179 -26.26 -22.24 -9.25
CA ALA A 179 -27.51 -22.71 -8.71
C ALA A 179 -27.32 -22.58 -7.21
N ASN A 180 -27.89 -21.52 -6.65
CA ASN A 180 -28.08 -21.38 -5.21
C ASN A 180 -28.68 -22.72 -4.80
N GLU A 181 -27.89 -23.57 -4.14
CA GLU A 181 -28.33 -24.91 -3.80
C GLU A 181 -29.63 -24.78 -3.01
N ALA A 182 -30.55 -25.72 -3.24
CA ALA A 182 -31.87 -25.67 -2.65
C ALA A 182 -31.77 -25.46 -1.13
N SER A 183 -32.51 -24.48 -0.60
CA SER A 183 -32.48 -24.17 0.82
C SER A 183 -32.97 -25.38 1.63
N LYS A 184 -32.23 -25.72 2.67
CA LYS A 184 -32.54 -26.83 3.60
C LYS A 184 -33.01 -26.26 4.94
N ALA A 185 -33.86 -26.99 5.64
CA ALA A 185 -34.18 -26.68 7.04
C ALA A 185 -32.92 -26.74 7.91
N TYR A 186 -32.75 -25.74 8.78
CA TYR A 186 -31.60 -25.62 9.66
C TYR A 186 -31.53 -26.75 10.70
N GLU A 187 -30.38 -27.41 10.76
CA GLU A 187 -30.06 -28.39 11.80
C GLU A 187 -28.90 -27.89 12.69
N PHE A 188 -28.89 -28.34 13.94
CA PHE A 188 -27.83 -27.96 14.87
C PHE A 188 -26.47 -28.45 14.37
N GLY A 189 -25.56 -27.52 14.13
CA GLY A 189 -24.24 -27.77 13.54
C GLY A 189 -24.09 -27.19 12.13
N ASP A 190 -25.19 -26.83 11.47
CA ASP A 190 -25.14 -26.10 10.21
C ASP A 190 -24.59 -24.67 10.42
N THR A 191 -23.89 -24.15 9.42
CA THR A 191 -23.49 -22.73 9.41
C THR A 191 -24.73 -21.85 9.26
N LEU A 192 -24.80 -20.76 10.03
CA LEU A 192 -25.96 -19.87 10.04
C LEU A 192 -25.96 -18.94 8.81
N ASN A 193 -26.11 -19.53 7.62
CA ASN A 193 -26.27 -18.82 6.34
C ASN A 193 -27.75 -18.82 5.94
N LEU A 194 -28.55 -17.99 6.62
CA LEU A 194 -30.01 -18.00 6.52
C LEU A 194 -30.50 -17.53 5.14
N ASP A 195 -31.35 -18.33 4.51
CA ASP A 195 -32.20 -17.89 3.42
C ASP A 195 -33.41 -17.15 3.99
N VAL A 196 -33.33 -15.83 4.01
CA VAL A 196 -34.37 -14.97 4.58
C VAL A 196 -35.70 -15.15 3.84
N ASN A 197 -35.67 -15.32 2.51
CA ASN A 197 -36.89 -15.45 1.72
C ASN A 197 -37.58 -16.80 1.99
N ALA A 198 -36.83 -17.90 1.97
CA ALA A 198 -37.37 -19.22 2.27
C ALA A 198 -37.82 -19.35 3.73
N THR A 199 -37.11 -18.71 4.66
CA THR A 199 -37.47 -18.67 6.08
C THR A 199 -38.79 -17.94 6.31
N LEU A 200 -38.91 -16.72 5.76
CA LEU A 200 -40.14 -15.94 5.87
C LEU A 200 -41.32 -16.64 5.19
N LEU A 201 -41.10 -17.25 4.02
CA LEU A 201 -42.14 -18.00 3.31
C LEU A 201 -42.58 -19.25 4.08
N SER A 202 -41.66 -19.91 4.79
CA SER A 202 -41.99 -21.05 5.67
C SER A 202 -42.82 -20.61 6.87
N ALA A 203 -42.47 -19.50 7.51
CA ALA A 203 -43.27 -18.90 8.58
C ALA A 203 -44.66 -18.46 8.10
N ILE A 204 -44.76 -17.80 6.94
CA ILE A 204 -46.05 -17.39 6.34
C ILE A 204 -46.90 -18.61 5.98
N LYS A 205 -46.31 -19.70 5.47
CA LYS A 205 -47.06 -20.94 5.21
C LYS A 205 -47.65 -21.55 6.48
N ARG A 206 -46.97 -21.38 7.61
CA ARG A 206 -47.38 -21.94 8.91
C ARG A 206 -48.40 -21.09 9.64
N GLU A 207 -48.18 -19.80 9.73
CA GLU A 207 -49.00 -18.87 10.53
C GLU A 207 -50.02 -18.09 9.68
N GLY A 208 -49.82 -18.06 8.36
CA GLY A 208 -50.55 -17.17 7.46
C GLY A 208 -49.87 -15.80 7.33
N LEU A 209 -50.32 -15.01 6.36
CA LEU A 209 -49.80 -13.66 6.15
C LEU A 209 -50.38 -12.73 7.23
N GLY A 210 -49.55 -12.36 8.20
CA GLY A 210 -49.92 -11.48 9.30
C GLY A 210 -48.71 -10.72 9.86
N THR A 211 -48.97 -9.63 10.56
CA THR A 211 -47.94 -8.86 11.28
C THR A 211 -48.36 -8.64 12.73
N PRO A 212 -47.47 -8.87 13.72
CA PRO A 212 -46.12 -9.40 13.59
C PRO A 212 -46.10 -10.91 13.22
N LEU A 213 -45.12 -11.31 12.40
CA LEU A 213 -44.92 -12.71 12.01
C LEU A 213 -44.04 -13.40 13.07
N ASN A 214 -44.52 -14.48 13.67
CA ASN A 214 -43.80 -15.24 14.68
C ASN A 214 -42.87 -16.26 14.01
N LEU A 215 -41.55 -16.07 14.13
CA LEU A 215 -40.55 -16.98 13.59
C LEU A 215 -40.21 -18.08 14.59
N GLU A 216 -40.33 -19.34 14.19
CA GLU A 216 -39.91 -20.49 15.00
C GLU A 216 -38.67 -21.17 14.42
N TYR A 217 -37.96 -21.94 15.24
CA TYR A 217 -36.74 -22.67 14.84
C TYR A 217 -36.96 -23.55 13.58
N ARG A 218 -38.13 -24.17 13.46
CA ARG A 218 -38.50 -25.02 12.31
C ARG A 218 -38.70 -24.26 11.01
N ASP A 219 -38.85 -22.94 11.07
CA ASP A 219 -39.02 -22.09 9.89
C ASP A 219 -37.67 -21.66 9.32
N LEU A 220 -36.57 -21.84 10.08
CA LEU A 220 -35.23 -21.44 9.68
C LEU A 220 -34.74 -22.30 8.51
N MET A 221 -34.50 -21.64 7.38
CA MET A 221 -33.92 -22.23 6.19
C MET A 221 -32.52 -21.68 5.99
N VAL A 222 -31.57 -22.55 5.64
CA VAL A 222 -30.19 -22.19 5.32
C VAL A 222 -29.83 -22.57 3.90
N HIS A 223 -28.96 -21.76 3.29
CA HIS A 223 -28.35 -22.09 2.02
C HIS A 223 -27.38 -23.26 2.20
N GLN A 224 -27.49 -24.26 1.33
CA GLN A 224 -26.47 -25.29 1.24
C GLN A 224 -25.23 -24.69 0.53
N SER A 225 -24.06 -25.17 0.92
CA SER A 225 -22.81 -24.80 0.27
C SER A 225 -22.04 -26.09 0.04
N GLU A 226 -21.53 -26.24 -1.17
CA GLU A 226 -20.75 -27.40 -1.55
C GLU A 226 -19.52 -27.54 -0.63
N TYR A 227 -19.43 -28.68 0.05
CA TYR A 227 -18.28 -29.02 0.87
C TYR A 227 -17.21 -29.64 -0.01
N TYR A 228 -16.17 -28.88 -0.33
CA TYR A 228 -14.97 -29.39 -0.99
C TYR A 228 -13.95 -29.83 0.07
N SER A 229 -13.73 -31.14 0.18
CA SER A 229 -12.60 -31.67 0.94
C SER A 229 -11.30 -31.38 0.17
N SER A 230 -10.28 -30.94 0.89
CA SER A 230 -8.89 -31.00 0.42
C SER A 230 -8.38 -32.43 0.36
#